data_AF-A0A7X7L356-F1
#
_entry.id   AF-A0A7X7L356-F1
#
_cell.length_a   1.000
_cell.length_b   1.000
_cell.length_c   1.000
_cell.angle_alpha   90.00
_cell.angle_beta   90.00
_cell.angle_gamma   90.00
#
_symmetry.space_group_name_H-M   'P 1'
#
loop_
_entity.id
_entity.type
_entity.pdbx_description
1 polymer ?
#
loop_
_entity_poly.entity_id
_entity_poly.type
_entity_poly.pdbx_seq_one_letter_code
_entity_poly.pdbx_strand_id
1 'polypeptide(L)'
;MQKSRRVNILIDEAQYRKVHEAGLNLSGLVRDLITDHFSQRTVVLSVQASTRALYDQAISNFGVTDKDLEKYFLEALDRLLQVKAQKIESLRKGLKSGRG
;
A
#
# COMPACT_ATOMS: atom_id res chain seq x y z
N MET A 1 -2.45 33.37 -6.75
CA MET A 1 -3.25 32.28 -6.13
C MET A 1 -3.96 31.54 -7.25
N GLN A 2 -3.70 30.24 -7.44
CA GLN A 2 -4.45 29.46 -8.45
C GLN A 2 -5.89 29.24 -7.97
N LYS A 3 -6.86 29.48 -8.86
CA LYS A 3 -8.29 29.36 -8.57
C LYS A 3 -8.69 27.88 -8.63
N SER A 4 -9.07 27.29 -7.50
CA SER A 4 -9.55 25.90 -7.43
C SER A 4 -10.81 25.74 -8.28
N ARG A 5 -10.81 24.79 -9.21
CA ARG A 5 -12.02 24.41 -9.97
C ARG A 5 -12.79 23.36 -9.17
N ARG A 6 -14.13 23.48 -9.13
CA ARG A 6 -15.01 22.52 -8.46
C ARG A 6 -15.35 21.38 -9.41
N VAL A 7 -15.32 20.15 -8.89
CA VAL A 7 -15.78 18.94 -9.57
C VAL A 7 -16.81 18.29 -8.67
N ASN A 8 -17.99 17.96 -9.22
CA ASN A 8 -19.03 17.25 -8.51
C ASN A 8 -18.92 15.76 -8.85
N ILE A 9 -18.94 14.92 -7.83
CA ILE A 9 -18.88 13.46 -7.97
C ILE A 9 -20.18 12.91 -7.38
N LEU A 10 -20.91 12.15 -8.19
CA LEU A 10 -22.07 11.38 -7.73
C LEU A 10 -21.57 10.06 -7.18
N ILE A 11 -22.02 9.73 -5.98
CA ILE A 11 -21.60 8.54 -5.23
C ILE A 11 -22.86 7.84 -4.77
N ASP A 12 -22.88 6.52 -4.88
CA ASP A 12 -24.00 5.73 -4.41
C ASP A 12 -24.15 5.82 -2.88
N GLU A 13 -25.39 5.75 -2.39
CA GLU A 13 -25.69 5.95 -0.98
C GLU A 13 -25.07 4.85 -0.11
N ALA A 14 -24.98 3.61 -0.62
CA ALA A 14 -24.32 2.52 0.10
C ALA A 14 -22.81 2.76 0.25
N GLN A 15 -22.18 3.39 -0.75
CA GLN A 15 -20.75 3.75 -0.68
C GLN A 15 -20.53 4.91 0.30
N TYR A 16 -21.41 5.90 0.29
CA TYR A 16 -21.39 7.01 1.26
C TYR A 16 -21.48 6.48 2.70
N ARG A 17 -22.45 5.61 2.98
CA ARG A 17 -22.64 5.02 4.31
C ARG A 17 -21.42 4.24 4.79
N LYS A 18 -20.83 3.39 3.94
CA LYS A 18 -19.62 2.62 4.30
C LYS A 18 -18.45 3.50 4.71
N VAL A 19 -18.22 4.60 4.00
CA VAL A 19 -17.13 5.53 4.32
C VAL A 19 -17.44 6.28 5.62
N HIS A 20 -18.71 6.65 5.83
CA HIS A 20 -19.13 7.34 7.03
C HIS A 20 -19.11 6.46 8.29
N GLU A 21 -19.54 5.20 8.18
CA GLU A 21 -19.48 4.18 9.24
C GLU A 21 -18.05 3.85 9.66
N ALA A 22 -17.09 3.98 8.74
CA ALA A 22 -15.66 3.88 9.04
C ALA A 22 -15.08 5.14 9.72
N GLY A 23 -15.92 6.15 10.02
CA GLY A 23 -15.51 7.41 10.66
C GLY A 23 -14.76 8.38 9.73
N LEU A 24 -14.79 8.16 8.42
CA LEU A 24 -14.01 8.93 7.45
C LEU A 24 -14.83 10.06 6.82
N ASN A 25 -14.17 11.21 6.56
CA ASN A 25 -14.74 12.27 5.73
C ASN A 25 -14.55 11.92 4.25
N LEU A 26 -15.65 11.63 3.56
CA LEU A 26 -15.65 11.23 2.15
C LEU A 26 -14.99 12.28 1.22
N SER A 27 -15.21 13.57 1.46
CA SER A 27 -14.59 14.63 0.65
C SER A 27 -13.07 14.74 0.86
N GLY A 28 -12.60 14.43 2.06
CA GLY A 28 -11.17 14.34 2.38
C GLY A 28 -10.56 13.11 1.74
N LEU A 29 -11.15 11.94 1.96
CA LEU A 29 -10.73 10.67 1.38
C LEU A 29 -10.62 10.75 -0.15
N VAL A 30 -11.64 11.27 -0.83
CA VAL A 30 -11.62 11.41 -2.29
C VAL A 30 -10.52 12.37 -2.74
N ARG A 31 -10.27 13.46 -2.00
CA ARG A 31 -9.19 14.39 -2.31
C ARG A 31 -7.83 13.72 -2.17
N ASP A 32 -7.60 13.01 -1.08
CA ASP A 32 -6.34 12.32 -0.81
C ASP A 32 -6.07 11.25 -1.88
N LEU A 33 -7.08 10.44 -2.22
CA LEU A 33 -6.97 9.43 -3.28
C LEU A 33 -6.69 10.04 -4.65
N ILE A 34 -7.33 11.17 -4.99
CA ILE A 34 -7.07 11.90 -6.24
C ILE A 34 -5.63 12.45 -6.22
N THR A 35 -5.21 13.05 -5.12
CA THR A 35 -3.85 13.57 -4.95
C THR A 35 -2.82 12.46 -5.10
N ASP A 36 -3.02 11.31 -4.47
CA ASP A 36 -2.15 10.15 -4.56
C ASP A 36 -2.10 9.57 -5.98
N HIS A 37 -3.25 9.51 -6.66
CA HIS A 37 -3.37 8.99 -8.02
C HIS A 37 -2.67 9.88 -9.07
N PHE A 38 -2.73 11.20 -8.91
CA PHE A 38 -2.11 12.16 -9.84
C PHE A 38 -0.69 12.58 -9.44
N SER A 39 -0.24 12.20 -8.25
CA SER A 39 1.13 12.46 -7.82
C SER A 39 2.08 11.48 -8.50
N GLN A 40 3.00 12.03 -9.31
CA GLN A 40 4.07 11.26 -9.95
C GLN A 40 5.16 10.79 -8.96
N ARG A 41 4.96 11.02 -7.65
CA ARG A 41 5.95 10.77 -6.59
C ARG A 41 5.41 9.86 -5.48
N THR A 42 4.20 9.31 -5.60
CA THR A 42 3.60 8.40 -4.62
C THR A 42 3.59 6.98 -5.15
N VAL A 43 4.04 6.03 -4.33
CA VAL A 43 3.88 4.59 -4.59
C VAL A 43 2.68 4.10 -3.80
N VAL A 44 1.62 3.70 -4.50
CA VAL A 44 0.41 3.12 -3.87
C VAL A 44 0.55 1.60 -3.87
N LEU A 45 0.48 0.99 -2.68
CA LEU A 45 0.52 -0.46 -2.51
C LEU A 45 -0.87 -1.00 -2.14
N SER A 46 -1.42 -1.83 -3.02
CA SER A 46 -2.64 -2.57 -2.73
C SER A 46 -2.32 -3.74 -1.79
N VAL A 47 -2.88 -3.71 -0.59
CA VAL A 47 -2.68 -4.73 0.44
C VAL A 47 -4.01 -5.36 0.86
N GLN A 48 -3.95 -6.53 1.48
CA GLN A 48 -5.14 -7.16 2.08
C GLN A 48 -5.60 -6.38 3.32
N ALA A 49 -6.90 -6.51 3.67
CA ALA A 49 -7.49 -5.83 4.83
C ALA A 49 -6.75 -6.17 6.14
N SER A 50 -6.29 -7.41 6.30
CA SER A 50 -5.48 -7.86 7.44
C SER A 50 -4.15 -7.11 7.56
N THR A 51 -3.46 -6.89 6.43
CA THR A 51 -2.22 -6.11 6.37
C THR A 51 -2.46 -4.65 6.71
N ARG A 52 -3.58 -4.07 6.23
CA ARG A 52 -3.96 -2.69 6.58
C ARG A 52 -4.25 -2.54 8.07
N ALA A 53 -4.98 -3.49 8.67
CA ALA A 53 -5.27 -3.47 10.09
C ALA A 53 -3.99 -3.51 10.97
N LEU A 54 -2.99 -4.29 10.56
CA LEU A 54 -1.68 -4.32 11.24
C LEU A 54 -0.94 -2.98 11.14
N TYR A 55 -0.96 -2.35 9.96
CA TYR A 55 -0.39 -1.01 9.76
C TYR A 55 -1.09 0.02 10.66
N ASP A 56 -2.43 0.05 10.67
CA ASP A 56 -3.20 1.01 11.46
C ASP A 56 -2.95 0.82 12.97
N GLN A 57 -2.80 -0.43 13.44
CA GLN A 57 -2.41 -0.73 14.82
C GLN A 57 -0.99 -0.23 15.15
N ALA A 58 -0.03 -0.43 14.25
CA ALA A 58 1.35 0.01 14.47
C ALA A 58 1.43 1.55 14.59
N ILE A 59 0.75 2.27 13.69
CA ILE A 59 0.72 3.73 13.69
C ILE A 59 -0.07 4.26 14.91
N SER A 60 -1.28 3.75 15.14
CA SER A 60 -2.22 4.32 16.12
C SER A 60 -1.84 4.02 17.58
N ASN A 61 -1.31 2.82 17.87
CA ASN A 61 -1.04 2.41 19.24
C ASN A 61 0.37 2.75 19.72
N PHE A 62 1.33 2.88 18.80
CA PHE A 62 2.74 3.04 19.14
C PHE A 62 3.33 4.36 18.66
N GLY A 63 2.53 5.23 18.01
CA GLY A 63 3.00 6.52 17.49
C GLY A 63 4.11 6.37 16.46
N VAL A 64 4.20 5.21 15.82
CA VAL A 64 5.21 4.89 14.81
C VAL A 64 4.96 5.78 13.61
N THR A 65 6.01 6.37 13.05
CA THR A 65 5.93 7.16 11.83
C THR A 65 6.25 6.32 10.61
N ASP A 66 5.89 6.79 9.41
CA ASP A 66 6.27 6.11 8.16
C ASP A 66 7.79 5.92 8.04
N LYS A 67 8.58 6.85 8.59
CA LYS A 67 10.05 6.76 8.62
C LYS A 67 10.54 5.62 9.52
N ASP A 68 9.82 5.34 10.60
CA ASP A 68 10.13 4.21 11.48
C ASP A 68 9.76 2.87 10.86
N LEU A 69 8.74 2.87 9.98
CA LEU A 69 8.33 1.69 9.20
C LEU A 69 9.27 1.38 8.03
N GLU A 70 9.91 2.39 7.46
CA GLU A 70 10.79 2.26 6.29
C GLU A 70 11.85 1.16 6.47
N LYS A 71 12.48 1.08 7.65
CA LYS A 71 13.51 0.06 7.94
C LYS A 71 12.94 -1.37 7.85
N TYR A 72 11.74 -1.59 8.37
CA TYR A 72 11.09 -2.91 8.33
C TYR A 72 10.64 -3.26 6.92
N PHE A 73 10.21 -2.25 6.15
CA PHE A 73 9.85 -2.42 4.75
C PHE A 73 11.06 -2.83 3.91
N LEU A 74 12.21 -2.17 4.12
CA LEU A 74 13.47 -2.48 3.44
C LEU A 74 13.96 -3.89 3.77
N GLU A 75 13.93 -4.29 5.05
CA GLU A 75 14.28 -5.65 5.49
C GLU A 75 13.37 -6.73 4.84
N ALA A 76 12.06 -6.47 4.77
CA ALA A 76 11.11 -7.40 4.16
C ALA A 76 11.37 -7.56 2.64
N LEU A 77 11.70 -6.46 1.96
CA LEU A 77 12.03 -6.47 0.54
C LEU A 77 13.37 -7.18 0.27
N ASP A 78 14.41 -6.92 1.07
CA ASP A 78 15.70 -7.62 0.93
C ASP A 78 15.53 -9.13 1.14
N ARG A 79 14.79 -9.53 2.18
CA ARG A 79 14.47 -10.94 2.42
C ARG A 79 13.73 -11.57 1.25
N LEU A 80 12.77 -10.86 0.66
CA LEU A 80 12.06 -11.33 -0.53
C LEU A 80 13.03 -11.56 -1.70
N LEU A 81 13.95 -10.63 -1.95
CA LEU A 81 14.96 -10.75 -3.01
C LEU A 81 15.88 -11.95 -2.78
N GLN A 82 16.35 -12.15 -1.54
CA GLN A 82 17.19 -13.30 -1.18
C GLN A 82 16.47 -14.63 -1.43
N VAL A 83 15.20 -14.76 -1.00
CA VAL A 83 14.40 -15.97 -1.22
C VAL A 83 14.21 -16.24 -2.72
N LYS A 84 13.96 -15.20 -3.52
CA LYS A 84 13.82 -15.36 -4.98
C LYS A 84 15.14 -15.75 -5.63
N ALA A 85 16.27 -15.16 -5.23
CA ALA A 85 17.59 -15.50 -5.73
C ALA A 85 17.95 -16.96 -5.45
N GLN A 86 17.73 -17.42 -4.21
CA GLN A 86 17.94 -18.83 -3.83
C GLN A 86 17.05 -19.78 -4.64
N LYS A 87 15.81 -19.40 -4.91
CA LYS A 87 14.90 -20.19 -5.73
C LYS A 87 15.36 -20.28 -7.19
N ILE A 88 15.93 -19.21 -7.75
CA ILE A 88 16.52 -19.22 -9.09
C ILE A 88 17.76 -20.13 -9.12
N GLU A 89 18.60 -20.07 -8.10
CA GLU A 89 19.80 -20.90 -8.00
C GLU A 89 19.47 -22.40 -7.87
N SER A 90 18.47 -22.74 -7.05
CA SER A 90 18.02 -24.12 -6.88
C SER A 90 17.39 -24.68 -8.16
N LEU A 91 16.59 -23.88 -8.88
CA LEU A 91 16.06 -24.23 -10.20
C LEU A 91 17.20 -24.47 -11.22
N ARG A 92 18.23 -23.61 -11.24
CA ARG A 92 19.41 -23.78 -12.11
C ARG A 92 20.19 -25.05 -11.79
N LYS A 93 20.35 -25.41 -10.51
CA LYS A 93 21.02 -26.65 -10.08
C LYS A 93 20.20 -27.88 -10.49
N GLY A 94 18.88 -27.88 -10.26
CA GLY A 94 18.00 -28.98 -10.68
C GLY A 94 18.00 -29.23 -12.19
N LEU A 95 18.02 -28.17 -13.01
CA LEU A 95 18.11 -28.29 -14.48
C LEU A 95 19.46 -28.82 -14.98
N LYS A 96 20.55 -28.61 -14.23
CA LYS A 96 21.87 -29.21 -14.55
C LYS A 96 21.95 -30.68 -14.13
N SER A 97 21.29 -31.06 -13.04
CA SER A 97 21.25 -32.43 -12.53
C SER A 97 20.33 -33.38 -13.33
N GLY A 98 19.34 -32.84 -14.05
CA GLY A 98 18.43 -33.62 -14.92
C GLY A 98 18.88 -33.80 -16.38
N ARG A 99 20.12 -33.40 -16.72
CA ARG A 99 20.74 -33.63 -18.05
C ARG A 99 21.97 -34.57 -17.97
N GLY A 100 22.01 -35.43 -16.96
CA GLY A 100 22.99 -36.50 -16.83
C GLY A 100 22.40 -37.82 -17.28
#